data_AF-A0AAD5XYN6-F1
#
_entry.id   AF-A0AAD5XYN6-F1
#
_cell.length_a   1.000
_cell.length_b   1.000
_cell.length_c   1.000
_cell.angle_alpha   90.00
_cell.angle_beta   90.00
_cell.angle_gamma   90.00
#
_symmetry.space_group_name_H-M   'P 1'
#
loop_
_entity.id
_entity.type
_entity.pdbx_description
1 polymer ?
#
loop_
_entity_poly.entity_id
_entity_poly.type
_entity_poly.pdbx_seq_one_letter_code
_entity_poly.pdbx_strand_id
1 'polypeptide(L)'
;MNGMGSVPLYGSSPAIDLIDDEQMQTISEIVDAETVDAESYSFLLIGSVDGRHVIKTLARSQTRSKDVNITSSLSNVECLNLFLDVYGNLKVAEKTKNYIETAANDLTRLVTDQTGPLSNVINFENLRFRERDDLEFVFKYWKDRKPFHIEQFFDQRLRSFYGLRYDSRENVVDWDYNMNLKEQKNGITVPKWGYFSDIVSGPFYSFSVESDNKELFKTGNDIHKHLSQEVAEFNILSYIKVLNPYEELEDDKIKDHKDAKPITKQLPFKPMFKINFLPCDINLNLKKNKRKYIKKYSKIFLSNSLAHNLVHLEELLKDDGKIIVETAKVALEFNTEQKREFIKKLVELGDSSGLKLEKIQGGKLELLNNLVFIKK
;
A
#
# COMPACT_ATOMS: atom_id res chain seq x y z
N MET A 1 10.37 -15.95 -17.53
CA MET A 1 8.97 -15.54 -17.35
C MET A 1 8.91 -14.03 -17.57
N ASN A 2 9.27 -13.60 -18.78
CA ASN A 2 9.66 -12.21 -19.00
C ASN A 2 8.46 -11.45 -19.55
N GLY A 3 7.87 -10.62 -18.70
CA GLY A 3 6.76 -9.75 -19.01
C GLY A 3 6.36 -8.99 -17.76
N MET A 4 6.38 -7.67 -17.85
CA MET A 4 6.03 -6.76 -16.76
C MET A 4 4.52 -6.84 -16.48
N GLY A 5 4.03 -6.73 -15.20
CA GLY A 5 2.67 -6.77 -14.53
C GLY A 5 2.01 -5.75 -13.55
N SER A 6 0.97 -4.93 -13.89
CA SER A 6 0.59 -3.75 -13.08
C SER A 6 -0.48 -4.18 -12.11
N VAL A 7 -0.01 -4.70 -10.99
CA VAL A 7 -0.82 -4.65 -9.80
C VAL A 7 -0.32 -3.44 -9.02
N PRO A 8 -1.14 -2.41 -8.80
CA PRO A 8 -0.82 -1.34 -7.86
C PRO A 8 -0.95 -1.89 -6.42
N LEU A 9 -0.31 -3.03 -6.14
CA LEU A 9 -0.10 -3.55 -4.78
C LEU A 9 1.03 -2.79 -4.10
N TYR A 10 1.94 -2.25 -4.90
CA TYR A 10 3.18 -1.62 -4.47
C TYR A 10 3.12 -0.14 -4.85
N GLY A 11 3.08 0.76 -3.86
CA GLY A 11 3.36 2.16 -4.12
C GLY A 11 4.78 2.31 -4.67
N SER A 12 4.97 3.32 -5.51
CA SER A 12 6.26 3.54 -6.19
C SER A 12 7.20 4.34 -5.28
N SER A 13 6.65 5.27 -4.49
CA SER A 13 7.39 6.09 -3.54
C SER A 13 7.58 5.41 -2.18
N PRO A 14 8.45 5.96 -1.32
CA PRO A 14 8.46 5.59 0.09
C PRO A 14 7.08 5.76 0.74
N ALA A 15 6.78 4.90 1.70
CA ALA A 15 5.57 5.05 2.49
C ALA A 15 5.64 6.34 3.33
N ILE A 16 4.56 7.12 3.34
CA ILE A 16 4.37 8.24 4.25
C ILE A 16 3.77 7.79 5.59
N ASP A 17 4.14 8.46 6.67
CA ASP A 17 3.40 8.42 7.93
C ASP A 17 2.18 9.33 7.78
N LEU A 18 0.99 8.78 7.98
CA LEU A 18 -0.26 9.51 7.77
C LEU A 18 -0.53 10.50 8.91
N ILE A 19 -0.01 10.24 10.10
CA ILE A 19 -0.20 11.08 11.28
C ILE A 19 1.13 11.77 11.59
N ASP A 20 1.16 13.10 11.51
CA ASP A 20 2.36 13.86 11.89
C ASP A 20 2.48 14.04 13.42
N ASP A 21 3.63 14.53 13.88
CA ASP A 21 3.94 14.62 15.32
C ASP A 21 3.01 15.59 16.06
N GLU A 22 2.60 16.68 15.42
CA GLU A 22 1.65 17.67 15.98
C GLU A 22 0.25 17.06 16.14
N GLN A 23 -0.21 16.33 15.12
CA GLN A 23 -1.45 15.57 15.19
C GLN A 23 -1.39 14.49 16.26
N MET A 24 -0.26 13.80 16.42
CA MET A 24 -0.09 12.78 17.45
C MET A 24 -0.10 13.34 18.87
N GLN A 25 0.54 14.49 19.11
CA GLN A 25 0.48 15.17 20.42
C GLN A 25 -0.96 15.56 20.76
N THR A 26 -1.65 16.16 19.80
CA THR A 26 -3.08 16.50 19.93
C THR A 26 -3.93 15.26 20.20
N ILE A 27 -3.69 14.15 19.49
CA ILE A 27 -4.40 12.89 19.70
C ILE A 27 -4.11 12.32 21.10
N SER A 28 -2.86 12.33 21.56
CA SER A 28 -2.52 11.81 22.90
C SER A 28 -3.19 12.61 24.02
N GLU A 29 -3.23 13.95 23.91
CA GLU A 29 -3.89 14.82 24.88
C GLU A 29 -5.42 14.60 24.91
N ILE A 30 -6.02 14.27 23.77
CA ILE A 30 -7.46 13.99 23.64
C ILE A 30 -7.81 12.59 24.17
N VAL A 31 -6.97 11.57 23.91
CA VAL A 31 -7.22 10.17 24.32
C VAL A 31 -7.26 10.02 25.84
N ASP A 32 -6.50 10.84 26.57
CA ASP A 32 -6.47 10.85 28.04
C ASP A 32 -7.72 11.50 28.68
N ALA A 33 -8.55 12.22 27.89
CA ALA A 33 -9.71 12.97 28.39
C ALA A 33 -11.02 12.15 28.49
N GLU A 34 -10.98 10.81 28.30
CA GLU A 34 -12.09 9.84 28.29
C GLU A 34 -13.30 10.17 27.38
N THR A 35 -13.25 11.31 26.70
CA THR A 35 -14.28 11.85 25.84
C THR A 35 -13.60 12.26 24.55
N VAL A 36 -14.02 11.65 23.44
CA VAL A 36 -14.26 12.30 22.14
C VAL A 36 -14.33 11.24 21.03
N ASP A 37 -15.19 11.55 20.06
CA ASP A 37 -15.48 10.86 18.82
C ASP A 37 -14.23 10.56 17.99
N ALA A 38 -14.05 9.30 17.57
CA ALA A 38 -12.88 8.78 16.86
C ALA A 38 -12.68 9.34 15.42
N GLU A 39 -13.42 10.38 15.03
CA GLU A 39 -13.46 10.92 13.65
C GLU A 39 -12.55 12.15 13.41
N SER A 40 -11.86 12.67 14.43
CA SER A 40 -11.11 13.95 14.35
C SER A 40 -10.05 13.98 13.24
N TYR A 41 -9.40 12.85 12.94
CA TYR A 41 -8.40 12.71 11.87
C TYR A 41 -8.75 11.56 10.93
N SER A 42 -9.44 11.89 9.84
CA SER A 42 -9.78 10.92 8.78
C SER A 42 -8.82 11.05 7.60
N PHE A 43 -8.28 9.92 7.14
CA PHE A 43 -7.34 9.83 6.02
C PHE A 43 -7.97 9.02 4.87
N LEU A 44 -7.79 9.49 3.64
CA LEU A 44 -8.24 8.77 2.44
C LEU A 44 -7.03 8.40 1.57
N LEU A 45 -6.87 7.10 1.28
CA LEU A 45 -5.86 6.60 0.35
C LEU A 45 -6.54 6.27 -0.99
N ILE A 46 -6.05 6.87 -2.08
CA ILE A 46 -6.60 6.72 -3.43
C ILE A 46 -5.53 6.23 -4.39
N GLY A 47 -5.78 5.08 -4.99
CA GLY A 47 -4.85 4.47 -5.94
C GLY A 47 -3.70 3.82 -5.20
N SER A 48 -3.43 2.56 -5.58
CA SER A 48 -2.59 1.64 -4.82
C SER A 48 -3.16 1.33 -3.44
N VAL A 49 -3.55 0.07 -3.20
CA VAL A 49 -3.95 -0.42 -1.87
C VAL A 49 -2.67 -0.63 -1.05
N ASP A 50 -1.88 0.43 -0.94
CA ASP A 50 -0.54 0.39 -0.41
C ASP A 50 -0.59 0.36 1.12
N GLY A 51 -0.71 -0.85 1.64
CA GLY A 51 -0.74 -1.11 3.08
C GLY A 51 0.52 -0.61 3.81
N ARG A 52 1.61 -0.26 3.11
CA ARG A 52 2.84 0.23 3.73
C ARG A 52 2.62 1.55 4.46
N HIS A 53 1.75 2.42 3.96
CA HIS A 53 1.36 3.66 4.66
C HIS A 53 0.74 3.35 6.02
N VAL A 54 -0.14 2.35 6.07
CA VAL A 54 -0.81 1.91 7.29
C VAL A 54 0.19 1.29 8.27
N ILE A 55 1.07 0.39 7.78
CA ILE A 55 2.09 -0.26 8.61
C ILE A 55 3.08 0.76 9.20
N LYS A 56 3.58 1.69 8.37
CA LYS A 56 4.50 2.75 8.83
C LYS A 56 3.84 3.64 9.87
N THR A 57 2.59 4.04 9.63
CA THR A 57 1.80 4.84 10.58
C THR A 57 1.63 4.08 11.91
N LEU A 58 1.25 2.80 11.88
CA LEU A 58 1.12 1.96 13.08
C LEU A 58 2.42 1.88 13.89
N ALA A 59 3.52 1.57 13.22
CA ALA A 59 4.81 1.45 13.89
C ALA A 59 5.23 2.79 14.54
N ARG A 60 5.07 3.91 13.82
CA ARG A 60 5.39 5.23 14.38
C ARG A 60 4.45 5.63 15.52
N SER A 61 3.17 5.33 15.41
CA SER A 61 2.21 5.52 16.48
C SER A 61 2.61 4.84 17.79
N GLN A 62 3.11 3.60 17.72
CA GLN A 62 3.54 2.87 18.92
C GLN A 62 4.83 3.43 19.54
N THR A 63 5.71 4.02 18.75
CA THR A 63 6.86 4.76 19.32
C THR A 63 6.42 6.01 20.10
N ARG A 64 5.22 6.53 19.81
CA ARG A 64 4.66 7.75 20.41
C ARG A 64 3.71 7.46 21.59
N SER A 65 3.04 6.31 21.61
CA SER A 65 2.18 5.83 22.72
C SER A 65 2.40 4.34 22.99
N LYS A 66 2.58 3.96 24.26
CA LYS A 66 2.85 2.57 24.69
C LYS A 66 1.60 1.67 24.67
N ASP A 67 0.44 2.19 24.28
CA ASP A 67 -0.85 1.51 24.42
C ASP A 67 -1.28 0.68 23.19
N VAL A 68 -0.43 0.63 22.15
CA VAL A 68 -0.72 -0.08 20.90
C VAL A 68 0.21 -1.27 20.77
N ASN A 69 -0.21 -2.47 21.18
CA ASN A 69 0.61 -3.68 21.04
C ASN A 69 -0.07 -4.70 20.11
N ILE A 70 0.57 -5.01 18.97
CA ILE A 70 0.17 -6.13 18.11
C ILE A 70 1.00 -7.33 18.52
N THR A 71 0.42 -8.19 19.35
CA THR A 71 1.11 -9.40 19.81
C THR A 71 0.99 -10.50 18.75
N SER A 72 2.13 -11.01 18.31
CA SER A 72 2.21 -12.21 17.48
C SER A 72 2.70 -13.38 18.32
N SER A 73 2.19 -14.58 18.05
CA SER A 73 2.76 -15.82 18.57
C SER A 73 4.03 -16.24 17.82
N LEU A 74 4.31 -15.58 16.69
CA LEU A 74 5.50 -15.84 15.88
C LEU A 74 6.64 -14.93 16.33
N SER A 75 7.85 -15.45 16.16
CA SER A 75 9.08 -14.69 16.21
C SER A 75 9.05 -13.50 15.23
N ASN A 76 9.79 -12.42 15.48
CA ASN A 76 9.95 -11.29 14.58
C ASN A 76 10.60 -11.73 13.26
N VAL A 77 11.54 -12.68 13.31
CA VAL A 77 12.16 -13.27 12.12
C VAL A 77 11.15 -14.13 11.37
N GLU A 78 10.32 -14.90 12.07
CA GLU A 78 9.24 -15.66 11.44
C GLU A 78 8.17 -14.75 10.82
N CYS A 79 7.80 -13.65 11.49
CA CYS A 79 6.89 -12.64 10.95
C CYS A 79 7.47 -12.00 9.69
N LEU A 80 8.77 -11.67 9.69
CA LEU A 80 9.46 -11.12 8.52
C LEU A 80 9.39 -12.09 7.34
N ASN A 81 9.78 -13.35 7.57
CA ASN A 81 9.77 -14.38 6.53
C ASN A 81 8.37 -14.64 5.99
N LEU A 82 7.37 -14.71 6.87
CA LEU A 82 5.97 -14.86 6.48
C LEU A 82 5.49 -13.65 5.65
N PHE A 83 5.81 -12.43 6.08
CA PHE A 83 5.44 -11.21 5.36
C PHE A 83 6.05 -11.20 3.95
N LEU A 84 7.34 -11.48 3.84
CA LEU A 84 8.04 -11.50 2.56
C LEU A 84 7.53 -12.61 1.64
N ASP A 85 7.22 -13.79 2.19
CA ASP A 85 6.69 -14.91 1.39
C ASP A 85 5.28 -14.60 0.87
N VAL A 86 4.40 -14.07 1.72
CA VAL A 86 3.03 -13.66 1.31
C VAL A 86 3.06 -12.52 0.30
N TYR A 87 3.93 -11.51 0.52
CA TYR A 87 3.91 -10.27 -0.27
C TYR A 87 4.72 -10.38 -1.56
N GLY A 88 5.77 -11.20 -1.57
CA GLY A 88 6.79 -11.21 -2.62
C GLY A 88 6.81 -12.43 -3.53
N ASN A 89 6.15 -13.54 -3.16
CA ASN A 89 6.26 -14.78 -3.91
C ASN A 89 4.97 -15.18 -4.62
N LEU A 90 5.13 -15.69 -5.86
CA LEU A 90 4.03 -16.28 -6.64
C LEU A 90 3.60 -17.65 -6.09
N LYS A 91 4.55 -18.39 -5.53
CA LYS A 91 4.35 -19.67 -4.85
C LYS A 91 4.89 -19.51 -3.44
N VAL A 92 4.05 -19.80 -2.46
CA VAL A 92 4.42 -19.68 -1.05
C VAL A 92 4.83 -21.02 -0.46
N ALA A 93 5.63 -20.99 0.61
CA ALA A 93 5.98 -22.19 1.37
C ALA A 93 4.73 -22.84 2.00
N GLU A 94 4.80 -24.13 2.32
CA GLU A 94 3.69 -24.86 2.94
C GLU A 94 3.28 -24.25 4.30
N LYS A 95 4.26 -23.79 5.10
CA LYS A 95 3.99 -23.08 6.36
C LYS A 95 3.16 -21.81 6.13
N THR A 96 3.53 -21.00 5.14
CA THR A 96 2.83 -19.78 4.76
C THR A 96 1.43 -20.08 4.22
N LYS A 97 1.29 -21.13 3.40
CA LYS A 97 -0.01 -21.61 2.94
C LYS A 97 -0.93 -21.94 4.12
N ASN A 98 -0.46 -22.71 5.10
CA ASN A 98 -1.25 -23.07 6.28
C ASN A 98 -1.66 -21.84 7.11
N TYR A 99 -0.78 -20.84 7.20
CA TYR A 99 -1.11 -19.56 7.81
C TYR A 99 -2.21 -18.83 7.04
N ILE A 100 -2.10 -18.71 5.71
CA ILE A 100 -3.11 -18.08 4.84
C ILE A 100 -4.46 -18.79 4.97
N GLU A 101 -4.49 -20.13 4.97
CA GLU A 101 -5.72 -20.91 5.13
C GLU A 101 -6.42 -20.58 6.46
N THR A 102 -5.64 -20.37 7.52
CA THR A 102 -6.20 -20.03 8.83
C THR A 102 -6.65 -18.56 8.88
N ALA A 103 -5.83 -17.63 8.39
CA ALA A 103 -6.18 -16.21 8.29
C ALA A 103 -7.42 -15.98 7.42
N ALA A 104 -7.62 -16.78 6.37
CA ALA A 104 -8.80 -16.71 5.51
C ALA A 104 -10.10 -16.94 6.28
N ASN A 105 -10.11 -17.77 7.34
CA ASN A 105 -11.29 -17.94 8.19
C ASN A 105 -11.60 -16.69 9.02
N ASP A 106 -10.58 -16.02 9.52
CA ASP A 106 -10.72 -14.76 10.26
C ASP A 106 -11.22 -13.64 9.33
N LEU A 107 -10.63 -13.53 8.13
CA LEU A 107 -11.04 -12.57 7.12
C LEU A 107 -12.46 -12.82 6.60
N THR A 108 -12.85 -14.09 6.45
CA THR A 108 -14.23 -14.45 6.08
C THR A 108 -15.20 -13.95 7.15
N ARG A 109 -14.97 -14.30 8.43
CA ARG A 109 -15.82 -13.85 9.55
C ARG A 109 -15.85 -12.33 9.72
N LEU A 110 -14.73 -11.68 9.43
CA LEU A 110 -14.62 -10.23 9.46
C LEU A 110 -15.47 -9.59 8.36
N VAL A 111 -15.40 -10.09 7.11
CA VAL A 111 -16.15 -9.51 6.00
C VAL A 111 -17.64 -9.85 6.04
N THR A 112 -18.04 -10.98 6.63
CA THR A 112 -19.46 -11.40 6.76
C THR A 112 -20.13 -10.83 8.00
N ASP A 113 -19.47 -10.95 9.15
CA ASP A 113 -20.10 -10.73 10.46
C ASP A 113 -19.47 -9.58 11.25
N GLN A 114 -18.41 -8.95 10.73
CA GLN A 114 -17.65 -7.91 11.44
C GLN A 114 -17.13 -8.41 12.81
N THR A 115 -16.67 -9.68 12.86
CA THR A 115 -16.15 -10.33 14.07
C THR A 115 -14.69 -10.77 13.92
N GLY A 116 -14.05 -11.09 15.04
CA GLY A 116 -12.69 -11.64 15.08
C GLY A 116 -11.63 -10.62 15.53
N PRO A 117 -10.33 -10.99 15.49
CA PRO A 117 -9.26 -10.17 16.08
C PRO A 117 -9.13 -8.77 15.45
N LEU A 118 -9.51 -8.63 14.18
CA LEU A 118 -9.37 -7.38 13.42
C LEU A 118 -10.64 -6.53 13.39
N SER A 119 -11.75 -6.96 14.01
CA SER A 119 -13.06 -6.28 13.92
C SER A 119 -13.07 -4.86 14.49
N ASN A 120 -12.18 -4.60 15.45
CA ASN A 120 -12.05 -3.28 16.07
C ASN A 120 -11.21 -2.32 15.20
N VAL A 121 -10.49 -2.84 14.22
CA VAL A 121 -9.53 -2.09 13.38
C VAL A 121 -10.03 -1.92 11.96
N ILE A 122 -10.58 -2.97 11.35
CA ILE A 122 -10.99 -2.99 9.95
C ILE A 122 -12.51 -2.98 9.87
N ASN A 123 -13.08 -2.13 9.02
CA ASN A 123 -14.51 -2.02 8.77
C ASN A 123 -14.83 -2.14 7.27
N PHE A 124 -15.81 -2.99 6.94
CA PHE A 124 -16.31 -3.22 5.58
C PHE A 124 -17.73 -2.70 5.32
N GLU A 125 -18.37 -2.04 6.28
CA GLU A 125 -19.76 -1.55 6.18
C GLU A 125 -20.03 -0.62 5.00
N ASN A 126 -19.00 0.07 4.50
CA ASN A 126 -19.13 0.97 3.35
C ASN A 126 -19.10 0.25 1.99
N LEU A 127 -18.76 -1.05 1.97
CA LEU A 127 -18.81 -1.86 0.76
C LEU A 127 -20.24 -2.31 0.45
N ARG A 128 -20.55 -2.50 -0.83
CA ARG A 128 -21.82 -3.09 -1.25
C ARG A 128 -21.83 -4.57 -0.89
N PHE A 129 -23.02 -5.15 -0.66
CA PHE A 129 -23.18 -6.58 -0.39
C PHE A 129 -22.46 -7.45 -1.42
N ARG A 130 -22.63 -7.16 -2.70
CA ARG A 130 -21.92 -7.88 -3.78
C ARG A 130 -20.39 -7.86 -3.64
N GLU A 131 -19.81 -6.74 -3.22
CA GLU A 131 -18.34 -6.65 -3.04
C GLU A 131 -17.88 -7.44 -1.82
N ARG A 132 -18.70 -7.50 -0.77
CA ARG A 132 -18.45 -8.36 0.39
C ARG A 132 -18.55 -9.84 0.01
N ASP A 133 -19.52 -10.20 -0.82
CA ASP A 133 -19.66 -11.56 -1.36
C ASP A 133 -18.45 -11.94 -2.24
N ASP A 134 -17.98 -11.02 -3.09
CA ASP A 134 -16.79 -11.22 -3.92
C ASP A 134 -15.53 -11.44 -3.05
N LEU A 135 -15.36 -10.66 -1.97
CA LEU A 135 -14.27 -10.85 -1.00
C LEU A 135 -14.39 -12.19 -0.26
N GLU A 136 -15.58 -12.53 0.21
CA GLU A 136 -15.86 -13.80 0.88
C GLU A 136 -15.51 -14.99 -0.04
N PHE A 137 -15.89 -14.89 -1.32
CA PHE A 137 -15.55 -15.88 -2.34
C PHE A 137 -14.02 -16.04 -2.49
N VAL A 138 -13.27 -14.93 -2.55
CA VAL A 138 -11.81 -14.95 -2.63
C VAL A 138 -11.18 -15.62 -1.39
N PHE A 139 -11.63 -15.27 -0.18
CA PHE A 139 -11.10 -15.87 1.05
C PHE A 139 -11.44 -17.37 1.15
N LYS A 140 -12.63 -17.78 0.70
CA LYS A 140 -12.99 -19.20 0.57
C LYS A 140 -12.09 -19.91 -0.44
N TYR A 141 -11.78 -19.25 -1.56
CA TYR A 141 -10.92 -19.80 -2.61
C TYR A 141 -9.48 -20.02 -2.14
N TRP A 142 -8.93 -19.18 -1.26
CA TRP A 142 -7.59 -19.40 -0.67
C TRP A 142 -7.45 -20.72 0.10
N LYS A 143 -8.58 -21.31 0.51
CA LYS A 143 -8.64 -22.62 1.18
C LYS A 143 -8.92 -23.77 0.22
N ASP A 144 -9.21 -23.49 -1.05
CA ASP A 144 -9.52 -24.52 -2.03
C ASP A 144 -8.25 -25.32 -2.36
N ARG A 145 -8.39 -26.65 -2.39
CA ARG A 145 -7.31 -27.58 -2.70
C ARG A 145 -7.26 -27.97 -4.17
N LYS A 146 -8.12 -27.39 -5.00
CA LYS A 146 -8.08 -27.58 -6.44
C LYS A 146 -6.69 -27.24 -7.00
N PRO A 147 -6.15 -28.06 -7.92
CA PRO A 147 -4.92 -27.73 -8.62
C PRO A 147 -5.03 -26.36 -9.28
N PHE A 148 -4.12 -25.46 -8.94
CA PHE A 148 -4.02 -24.15 -9.55
C PHE A 148 -2.67 -24.00 -10.25
N HIS A 149 -2.66 -24.24 -11.55
CA HIS A 149 -1.44 -24.19 -12.38
C HIS A 149 -1.10 -22.74 -12.74
N ILE A 150 -0.64 -21.97 -11.74
CA ILE A 150 -0.35 -20.53 -11.88
C ILE A 150 0.55 -20.22 -13.08
N GLU A 151 1.53 -21.08 -13.39
CA GLU A 151 2.44 -20.92 -14.52
C GLU A 151 1.71 -20.94 -15.87
N GLN A 152 0.70 -21.82 -16.02
CA GLN A 152 -0.11 -21.90 -17.24
C GLN A 152 -1.01 -20.68 -17.38
N PHE A 153 -1.68 -20.28 -16.30
CA PHE A 153 -2.50 -19.06 -16.30
C PHE A 153 -1.68 -17.81 -16.56
N PHE A 154 -0.46 -17.78 -16.02
CA PHE A 154 0.49 -16.71 -16.25
C PHE A 154 0.89 -16.64 -17.73
N ASP A 155 1.25 -17.76 -18.33
CA ASP A 155 1.60 -17.84 -19.75
C ASP A 155 0.43 -17.39 -20.66
N GLN A 156 -0.78 -17.85 -20.37
CA GLN A 156 -1.99 -17.45 -21.09
C GLN A 156 -2.23 -15.93 -21.03
N ARG A 157 -2.03 -15.31 -19.86
CA ARG A 157 -2.13 -13.85 -19.72
C ARG A 157 -1.09 -13.13 -20.58
N LEU A 158 0.16 -13.59 -20.56
CA LEU A 158 1.22 -13.01 -21.38
C LEU A 158 0.91 -13.13 -22.89
N ARG A 159 0.43 -14.29 -23.34
CA ARG A 159 0.01 -14.50 -24.75
C ARG A 159 -1.11 -13.55 -25.14
N SER A 160 -2.12 -13.40 -24.29
CA SER A 160 -3.22 -12.45 -24.52
C SER A 160 -2.74 -11.00 -24.55
N PHE A 161 -1.77 -10.64 -23.72
CA PHE A 161 -1.26 -9.28 -23.63
C PHE A 161 -0.40 -8.88 -24.84
N TYR A 162 0.59 -9.71 -25.18
CA TYR A 162 1.53 -9.45 -26.27
C TYR A 162 0.97 -9.80 -27.65
N GLY A 163 0.01 -10.72 -27.74
CA GLY A 163 -0.57 -11.16 -29.01
C GLY A 163 0.51 -11.67 -29.97
N LEU A 164 0.53 -11.14 -31.20
CA LEU A 164 1.53 -11.47 -32.23
C LEU A 164 2.99 -11.19 -31.80
N ARG A 165 3.18 -10.35 -30.78
CA ARG A 165 4.50 -9.98 -30.25
C ARG A 165 5.01 -10.94 -29.16
N TYR A 166 4.25 -11.98 -28.81
CA TYR A 166 4.56 -12.86 -27.67
C TYR A 166 5.88 -13.62 -27.84
N ASP A 167 6.17 -14.10 -29.06
CA ASP A 167 7.40 -14.85 -29.33
C ASP A 167 8.63 -13.95 -29.34
N SER A 168 8.45 -12.66 -29.67
CA SER A 168 9.49 -11.63 -29.61
C SER A 168 9.43 -10.79 -28.33
N ARG A 169 8.73 -11.25 -27.28
CA ARG A 169 8.38 -10.41 -26.12
C ARG A 169 9.58 -9.83 -25.39
N GLU A 170 10.72 -10.52 -25.37
CA GLU A 170 11.94 -10.01 -24.70
C GLU A 170 12.42 -8.72 -25.35
N ASN A 171 12.42 -8.66 -26.69
CA ASN A 171 12.76 -7.45 -27.45
C ASN A 171 11.65 -6.39 -27.35
N VAL A 172 10.41 -6.82 -27.15
CA VAL A 172 9.24 -5.93 -27.04
C VAL A 172 9.20 -5.25 -25.68
N VAL A 173 9.63 -5.91 -24.60
CA VAL A 173 9.77 -5.28 -23.28
C VAL A 173 10.76 -4.12 -23.37
N ASP A 174 11.92 -4.34 -23.99
CA ASP A 174 12.96 -3.32 -24.16
C ASP A 174 12.49 -2.18 -25.09
N TRP A 175 11.68 -2.51 -26.10
CA TRP A 175 11.08 -1.52 -27.00
C TRP A 175 9.93 -0.72 -26.35
N ASP A 176 9.02 -1.39 -25.63
CA ASP A 176 7.92 -0.76 -24.87
C ASP A 176 8.50 0.10 -23.72
N TYR A 177 9.64 -0.28 -23.13
CA TYR A 177 10.40 0.50 -22.13
C TYR A 177 10.99 1.80 -22.72
N ASN A 178 11.49 1.76 -23.97
CA ASN A 178 12.10 2.91 -24.63
C ASN A 178 11.11 3.77 -25.45
N MET A 179 9.91 3.25 -25.76
CA MET A 179 8.93 3.93 -26.62
C MET A 179 7.56 4.01 -25.93
N ASN A 180 7.37 5.05 -25.12
CA ASN A 180 6.04 5.44 -24.67
C ASN A 180 5.29 6.12 -25.80
N LEU A 181 4.37 5.42 -26.46
CA LEU A 181 3.16 5.96 -27.13
C LEU A 181 2.42 4.81 -27.83
N LYS A 182 1.08 4.70 -27.70
CA LYS A 182 0.22 4.45 -28.86
C LYS A 182 -1.29 4.69 -28.71
N GLU A 183 -1.85 4.90 -29.90
CA GLU A 183 -3.14 5.39 -30.40
C GLU A 183 -4.46 4.83 -29.83
N GLN A 184 -5.48 5.69 -29.96
CA GLN A 184 -6.90 5.41 -29.76
C GLN A 184 -7.44 4.45 -30.83
N LYS A 185 -8.06 3.34 -30.41
CA LYS A 185 -8.94 2.54 -31.28
C LYS A 185 -10.41 2.79 -30.92
N ASN A 186 -11.22 3.09 -31.94
CA ASN A 186 -12.69 3.09 -31.91
C ASN A 186 -13.39 4.06 -30.94
N GLY A 187 -12.75 5.19 -30.57
CA GLY A 187 -13.41 6.27 -29.82
C GLY A 187 -13.81 5.93 -28.38
N ILE A 188 -13.49 4.73 -27.88
CA ILE A 188 -13.66 4.34 -26.48
C ILE A 188 -12.27 4.11 -25.89
N THR A 189 -11.86 5.00 -25.00
CA THR A 189 -10.66 4.81 -24.18
C THR A 189 -10.95 3.75 -23.13
N VAL A 190 -10.62 2.50 -23.43
CA VAL A 190 -10.59 1.45 -22.40
C VAL A 190 -9.21 1.56 -21.72
N PRO A 191 -9.14 1.71 -20.38
CA PRO A 191 -7.85 1.61 -19.70
C PRO A 191 -7.30 0.20 -19.88
N LYS A 192 -6.38 0.03 -20.84
CA LYS A 192 -5.58 -1.19 -20.95
C LYS A 192 -4.45 -1.05 -19.95
N TRP A 193 -4.71 -1.49 -18.72
CA TRP A 193 -3.67 -1.68 -17.73
C TRP A 193 -2.62 -2.60 -18.35
N GLY A 194 -1.44 -2.04 -18.64
CA GLY A 194 -0.31 -2.87 -19.03
C GLY A 194 0.03 -3.78 -17.88
N TYR A 195 0.49 -4.99 -18.18
CA TYR A 195 1.16 -5.72 -17.14
C TYR A 195 2.49 -4.83 -16.89
N PHE A 196 2.74 -4.19 -15.71
CA PHE A 196 3.97 -3.63 -15.03
C PHE A 196 4.41 -4.11 -13.60
N SER A 197 5.34 -5.07 -13.50
CA SER A 197 5.99 -5.70 -12.33
C SER A 197 6.72 -6.94 -12.87
N ASP A 198 8.02 -7.00 -12.66
CA ASP A 198 8.81 -8.18 -12.95
C ASP A 198 8.62 -9.20 -11.82
N ILE A 199 8.17 -10.41 -12.14
CA ILE A 199 8.06 -11.52 -11.17
C ILE A 199 9.43 -11.90 -10.59
N VAL A 200 10.52 -11.53 -11.29
CA VAL A 200 11.90 -11.78 -10.84
C VAL A 200 12.34 -10.75 -9.79
N SER A 201 11.96 -9.48 -9.96
CA SER A 201 12.23 -8.41 -9.01
C SER A 201 11.06 -8.26 -8.05
N GLY A 202 11.01 -9.11 -7.01
CA GLY A 202 10.01 -9.03 -5.95
C GLY A 202 9.87 -7.59 -5.40
N PRO A 203 8.75 -7.26 -4.72
CA PRO A 203 8.40 -5.90 -4.32
C PRO A 203 9.31 -5.29 -3.25
N PHE A 204 10.47 -5.89 -2.99
CA PHE A 204 11.52 -5.40 -2.12
C PHE A 204 11.89 -3.97 -2.44
N TYR A 205 11.90 -3.58 -3.72
CA TYR A 205 12.22 -2.20 -4.12
C TYR A 205 11.31 -1.18 -3.44
N SER A 206 10.03 -1.51 -3.26
CA SER A 206 9.07 -0.63 -2.59
C SER A 206 9.48 -0.39 -1.14
N PHE A 207 9.95 -1.42 -0.44
CA PHE A 207 10.46 -1.30 0.93
C PHE A 207 11.91 -0.83 1.01
N SER A 208 12.66 -0.80 -0.09
CA SER A 208 14.09 -0.48 -0.10
C SER A 208 14.42 0.90 -0.69
N VAL A 209 13.44 1.71 -1.08
CA VAL A 209 13.68 3.05 -1.65
C VAL A 209 14.42 3.96 -0.67
N GLU A 210 14.11 3.85 0.62
CA GLU A 210 14.75 4.60 1.70
C GLU A 210 15.03 3.69 2.89
N SER A 211 15.94 4.09 3.76
CA SER A 211 16.12 3.47 5.07
C SER A 211 16.67 4.49 6.06
N ASP A 212 16.33 4.30 7.33
CA ASP A 212 16.92 5.04 8.44
C ASP A 212 18.40 4.64 8.62
N ASN A 213 18.78 3.43 8.23
CA ASN A 213 20.17 2.97 8.23
C ASN A 213 20.88 3.36 6.93
N LYS A 214 21.62 4.48 6.95
CA LYS A 214 22.34 5.00 5.77
C LYS A 214 23.51 4.13 5.33
N GLU A 215 24.02 3.24 6.19
CA GLU A 215 25.11 2.31 5.84
C GLU A 215 24.70 1.37 4.71
N LEU A 216 23.42 1.01 4.64
CA LEU A 216 22.86 0.12 3.63
C LEU A 216 22.95 0.68 2.20
N PHE A 217 23.12 2.01 2.05
CA PHE A 217 23.27 2.66 0.75
C PHE A 217 24.73 2.92 0.37
N LYS A 218 25.70 2.47 1.16
CA LYS A 218 27.12 2.66 0.83
C LYS A 218 27.46 1.98 -0.49
N THR A 219 28.22 2.70 -1.30
CA THR A 219 28.80 2.19 -2.55
C THR A 219 30.29 1.93 -2.37
N GLY A 220 30.82 0.99 -3.15
CA GLY A 220 32.25 0.78 -3.35
C GLY A 220 32.50 0.54 -4.82
N ASN A 221 33.42 1.29 -5.43
CA ASN A 221 33.65 1.27 -6.89
C ASN A 221 32.34 1.46 -7.69
N ASP A 222 31.51 2.42 -7.27
CA ASP A 222 30.20 2.74 -7.87
C ASP A 222 29.17 1.60 -7.86
N ILE A 223 29.41 0.54 -7.09
CA ILE A 223 28.48 -0.58 -6.89
C ILE A 223 27.94 -0.55 -5.47
N HIS A 224 26.63 -0.72 -5.31
CA HIS A 224 26.00 -0.85 -3.99
C HIS A 224 26.53 -2.08 -3.25
N LYS A 225 26.88 -1.91 -1.98
CA LYS A 225 27.38 -3.00 -1.14
C LYS A 225 26.29 -3.94 -0.64
N HIS A 226 25.04 -3.47 -0.62
CA HIS A 226 23.87 -4.22 -0.16
C HIS A 226 22.83 -4.32 -1.26
N LEU A 227 22.11 -5.44 -1.27
CA LEU A 227 21.00 -5.73 -2.14
C LEU A 227 19.74 -5.01 -1.66
N SER A 228 18.82 -4.72 -2.57
CA SER A 228 17.49 -4.17 -2.24
C SER A 228 16.72 -5.05 -1.24
N GLN A 229 16.90 -6.37 -1.32
CA GLN A 229 16.32 -7.32 -0.37
C GLN A 229 16.82 -7.09 1.06
N GLU A 230 18.13 -6.88 1.27
CA GLU A 230 18.70 -6.64 2.61
C GLU A 230 18.13 -5.35 3.23
N VAL A 231 17.94 -4.31 2.41
CA VAL A 231 17.34 -3.06 2.87
C VAL A 231 15.86 -3.23 3.20
N ALA A 232 15.12 -3.97 2.36
CA ALA A 232 13.71 -4.29 2.62
C ALA A 232 13.54 -5.10 3.90
N GLU A 233 14.38 -6.14 4.10
CA GLU A 233 14.40 -6.96 5.31
C GLU A 233 14.64 -6.09 6.56
N PHE A 234 15.67 -5.25 6.53
CA PHE A 234 15.98 -4.34 7.63
C PHE A 234 14.79 -3.42 7.97
N ASN A 235 14.19 -2.80 6.95
CA ASN A 235 13.08 -1.87 7.15
C ASN A 235 11.81 -2.58 7.68
N ILE A 236 11.44 -3.72 7.10
CA ILE A 236 10.27 -4.48 7.55
C ILE A 236 10.47 -5.00 8.97
N LEU A 237 11.67 -5.53 9.27
CA LEU A 237 12.00 -5.98 10.61
C LEU A 237 11.94 -4.84 11.62
N SER A 238 12.35 -3.63 11.25
CA SER A 238 12.24 -2.45 12.13
C SER A 238 10.78 -2.15 12.51
N TYR A 239 9.83 -2.29 11.57
CA TYR A 239 8.41 -2.13 11.87
C TYR A 239 7.88 -3.27 12.73
N ILE A 240 8.24 -4.52 12.40
CA ILE A 240 7.80 -5.70 13.14
C ILE A 240 8.27 -5.66 14.60
N LYS A 241 9.53 -5.31 14.87
CA LYS A 241 10.07 -5.22 16.23
C LYS A 241 9.32 -4.21 17.09
N VAL A 242 8.97 -3.08 16.50
CA VAL A 242 8.14 -2.08 17.18
C VAL A 242 6.76 -2.68 17.45
N LEU A 243 6.09 -3.21 16.42
CA LEU A 243 4.73 -3.77 16.51
C LEU A 243 4.60 -4.96 17.47
N ASN A 244 5.64 -5.79 17.57
CA ASN A 244 5.70 -7.03 18.34
C ASN A 244 6.87 -7.00 19.35
N PRO A 245 6.79 -6.17 20.41
CA PRO A 245 7.92 -5.93 21.33
C PRO A 245 8.21 -7.10 22.28
N TYR A 246 7.29 -8.05 22.42
CA TYR A 246 7.35 -9.11 23.45
C TYR A 246 8.40 -10.19 23.20
N GLU A 247 8.96 -10.29 22.00
CA GLU A 247 10.00 -11.30 21.70
C GLU A 247 11.35 -10.99 22.36
N GLU A 248 11.64 -9.74 22.75
CA GLU A 248 12.89 -9.42 23.45
C GLU A 248 12.95 -9.96 24.91
N LEU A 249 11.87 -10.59 25.42
CA LEU A 249 11.79 -11.05 26.81
C LEU A 249 11.96 -12.57 27.02
N GLU A 250 12.03 -13.40 25.96
CA GLU A 250 12.21 -14.86 26.11
C GLU A 250 13.26 -15.43 25.15
N ASP A 251 14.52 -15.06 25.36
CA ASP A 251 15.68 -15.66 24.66
C ASP A 251 16.11 -17.02 25.28
N ASP A 252 15.17 -17.78 25.86
CA ASP A 252 15.44 -19.08 26.46
C ASP A 252 14.29 -20.08 26.18
N LYS A 253 14.54 -20.96 25.19
CA LYS A 253 13.84 -22.22 24.83
C LYS A 253 13.03 -22.17 23.53
N ILE A 254 13.75 -22.31 22.42
CA ILE A 254 13.21 -22.84 21.16
C ILE A 254 12.63 -24.24 21.43
N LYS A 255 11.31 -24.38 21.42
CA LYS A 255 10.63 -25.68 21.25
C LYS A 255 10.10 -25.79 19.83
N ASP A 256 10.12 -27.01 19.28
CA ASP A 256 9.59 -27.33 17.96
C ASP A 256 8.11 -26.89 17.83
N HIS A 257 7.86 -25.85 17.03
CA HIS A 257 6.52 -25.29 16.82
C HIS A 257 5.97 -25.65 15.43
N LYS A 258 5.52 -26.91 15.28
CA LYS A 258 4.74 -27.35 14.10
C LYS A 258 3.29 -26.82 14.09
N ASP A 259 2.85 -26.17 15.16
CA ASP A 259 1.46 -25.71 15.36
C ASP A 259 1.37 -24.20 15.61
N ALA A 260 2.00 -23.38 14.76
CA ALA A 260 1.80 -21.94 14.78
C ALA A 260 0.34 -21.60 14.41
N LYS A 261 -0.51 -21.43 15.43
CA LYS A 261 -1.90 -20.96 15.27
C LYS A 261 -1.90 -19.42 15.22
N PRO A 262 -2.68 -18.79 14.33
CA PRO A 262 -2.91 -17.35 14.39
C PRO A 262 -3.54 -16.97 15.72
N ILE A 263 -3.15 -15.78 16.18
CA ILE A 263 -3.67 -15.00 17.32
C ILE A 263 -4.92 -15.63 17.97
N THR A 264 -4.74 -16.32 19.10
CA THR A 264 -5.85 -16.98 19.83
C THR A 264 -6.33 -16.22 21.06
N LYS A 265 -5.72 -15.09 21.42
CA LYS A 265 -6.21 -14.24 22.51
C LYS A 265 -6.22 -12.77 22.08
N GLN A 266 -7.39 -12.16 22.24
CA GLN A 266 -7.62 -10.73 22.12
C GLN A 266 -6.81 -10.04 23.23
N LEU A 267 -5.54 -9.72 22.96
CA LEU A 267 -4.77 -8.80 23.79
C LEU A 267 -5.33 -7.39 23.58
N PRO A 268 -5.22 -6.49 24.57
CA PRO A 268 -5.90 -5.20 24.59
C PRO A 268 -5.24 -4.25 23.58
N PHE A 269 -5.40 -4.53 22.28
CA PHE A 269 -5.17 -3.58 21.22
C PHE A 269 -6.32 -2.58 21.29
N LYS A 270 -6.10 -1.42 21.91
CA LYS A 270 -6.99 -0.27 21.73
C LYS A 270 -6.63 0.31 20.36
N PRO A 271 -7.45 0.09 19.30
CA PRO A 271 -7.14 0.62 17.99
C PRO A 271 -7.15 2.14 18.10
N MET A 272 -6.01 2.76 17.82
CA MET A 272 -5.93 4.22 17.76
C MET A 272 -6.58 4.77 16.48
N PHE A 273 -6.87 3.90 15.50
CA PHE A 273 -7.58 4.25 14.27
C PHE A 273 -8.41 3.07 13.73
N LYS A 274 -9.37 3.39 12.86
CA LYS A 274 -10.17 2.42 12.08
C LYS A 274 -9.90 2.56 10.59
N ILE A 275 -9.67 1.43 9.92
CA ILE A 275 -9.52 1.30 8.47
C ILE A 275 -10.89 1.02 7.88
N ASN A 276 -11.41 1.96 7.10
CA ASN A 276 -12.69 1.81 6.41
C ASN A 276 -12.46 1.52 4.94
N PHE A 277 -12.87 0.35 4.47
CA PHE A 277 -12.79 0.01 3.05
C PHE A 277 -13.91 0.68 2.27
N LEU A 278 -13.55 1.34 1.17
CA LEU A 278 -14.49 1.98 0.26
C LEU A 278 -14.61 1.18 -1.03
N PRO A 279 -15.76 1.25 -1.72
CA PRO A 279 -15.96 0.46 -2.93
C PRO A 279 -15.00 0.86 -4.07
N CYS A 280 -14.63 -0.11 -4.90
CA CYS A 280 -13.43 -0.05 -5.75
C CYS A 280 -13.43 1.05 -6.83
N ASP A 281 -14.61 1.49 -7.27
CA ASP A 281 -14.73 2.55 -8.28
C ASP A 281 -14.88 3.92 -7.64
N ILE A 282 -13.75 4.60 -7.43
CA ILE A 282 -13.75 5.92 -6.80
C ILE A 282 -14.58 6.95 -7.57
N ASN A 283 -14.57 6.88 -8.91
CA ASN A 283 -15.29 7.83 -9.75
C ASN A 283 -16.80 7.65 -9.63
N LEU A 284 -17.27 6.40 -9.59
CA LEU A 284 -18.67 6.10 -9.39
C LEU A 284 -19.13 6.41 -7.96
N ASN A 285 -18.29 6.08 -6.96
CA ASN A 285 -18.66 6.17 -5.55
C ASN A 285 -18.64 7.60 -5.01
N LEU A 286 -17.60 8.37 -5.32
CA LEU A 286 -17.54 9.77 -4.93
C LEU A 286 -18.64 10.59 -5.61
N LYS A 287 -19.03 10.25 -6.85
CA LYS A 287 -20.16 10.93 -7.52
C LYS A 287 -21.50 10.63 -6.87
N LYS A 288 -21.79 9.36 -6.57
CA LYS A 288 -23.09 8.94 -6.01
C LYS A 288 -23.27 9.34 -4.55
N ASN A 289 -22.20 9.23 -3.75
CA ASN A 289 -22.25 9.45 -2.30
C ASN A 289 -21.47 10.70 -1.87
N LYS A 290 -21.26 11.66 -2.79
CA LYS A 290 -20.42 12.86 -2.56
C LYS A 290 -20.70 13.53 -1.23
N ARG A 291 -21.99 13.75 -0.92
CA ARG A 291 -22.46 14.42 0.31
C ARG A 291 -21.96 13.78 1.59
N LYS A 292 -21.74 12.46 1.62
CA LYS A 292 -21.23 11.73 2.80
C LYS A 292 -19.77 12.06 3.13
N TYR A 293 -19.02 12.53 2.14
CA TYR A 293 -17.57 12.69 2.23
C TYR A 293 -17.11 14.14 2.14
N ILE A 294 -18.03 15.09 1.95
CA ILE A 294 -17.71 16.53 1.92
C ILE A 294 -17.04 16.92 3.24
N LYS A 295 -15.88 17.59 3.13
CA LYS A 295 -15.06 18.06 4.25
C LYS A 295 -14.79 16.99 5.32
N LYS A 296 -14.68 15.72 4.93
CA LYS A 296 -14.44 14.61 5.87
C LYS A 296 -12.96 14.42 6.18
N TYR A 297 -12.07 14.63 5.21
CA TYR A 297 -10.69 14.15 5.31
C TYR A 297 -9.69 15.26 5.66
N SER A 298 -8.87 15.01 6.67
CA SER A 298 -7.75 15.90 7.05
C SER A 298 -6.57 15.73 6.11
N LYS A 299 -6.32 14.50 5.63
CA LYS A 299 -5.37 14.27 4.51
C LYS A 299 -5.93 13.28 3.49
N ILE A 300 -5.56 13.48 2.23
CA ILE A 300 -5.86 12.55 1.13
C ILE A 300 -4.53 12.22 0.45
N PHE A 301 -4.18 10.93 0.34
CA PHE A 301 -3.07 10.47 -0.48
C PHE A 301 -3.59 10.01 -1.84
N LEU A 302 -2.91 10.41 -2.92
CA LEU A 302 -3.25 10.07 -4.29
C LEU A 302 -2.03 9.50 -5.01
N SER A 303 -2.07 8.21 -5.37
CA SER A 303 -1.01 7.56 -6.14
C SER A 303 -0.87 8.17 -7.53
N ASN A 304 0.35 8.11 -8.08
CA ASN A 304 0.68 8.62 -9.40
C ASN A 304 -0.23 8.03 -10.51
N SER A 305 -0.69 6.79 -10.34
CA SER A 305 -1.56 6.06 -11.26
C SER A 305 -2.97 6.65 -11.36
N LEU A 306 -3.45 7.31 -10.30
CA LEU A 306 -4.76 7.94 -10.23
C LEU A 306 -4.69 9.47 -10.09
N ALA A 307 -3.53 10.07 -10.35
CA ALA A 307 -3.28 11.49 -10.13
C ALA A 307 -4.23 12.43 -10.91
N HIS A 308 -4.79 11.96 -12.04
CA HIS A 308 -5.83 12.67 -12.79
C HIS A 308 -7.10 12.96 -11.98
N ASN A 309 -7.38 12.20 -10.91
CA ASN A 309 -8.54 12.42 -10.05
C ASN A 309 -8.36 13.60 -9.09
N LEU A 310 -7.19 14.24 -9.03
CA LEU A 310 -6.91 15.38 -8.15
C LEU A 310 -8.00 16.46 -8.23
N VAL A 311 -8.51 16.70 -9.43
CA VAL A 311 -9.55 17.71 -9.72
C VAL A 311 -10.90 17.46 -9.03
N HIS A 312 -11.11 16.28 -8.45
CA HIS A 312 -12.36 15.87 -7.83
C HIS A 312 -12.29 15.81 -6.30
N LEU A 313 -11.13 16.11 -5.69
CA LEU A 313 -10.87 15.82 -4.28
C LEU A 313 -10.99 17.02 -3.34
N GLU A 314 -11.00 18.26 -3.87
CA GLU A 314 -11.05 19.48 -3.06
C GLU A 314 -12.23 19.47 -2.07
N GLU A 315 -13.43 19.17 -2.54
CA GLU A 315 -14.64 19.20 -1.69
C GLU A 315 -14.62 18.15 -0.57
N LEU A 316 -13.85 17.08 -0.72
CA LEU A 316 -13.73 16.03 0.29
C LEU A 316 -12.80 16.43 1.44
N LEU A 317 -11.91 17.37 1.17
CA LEU A 317 -10.89 17.84 2.09
C LEU A 317 -11.49 18.81 3.10
N LYS A 318 -11.07 18.71 4.36
CA LYS A 318 -11.30 19.74 5.38
C LYS A 318 -10.66 21.06 4.96
N ASP A 319 -11.07 22.16 5.58
CA ASP A 319 -10.63 23.51 5.17
C ASP A 319 -9.12 23.72 5.39
N ASP A 320 -8.54 23.07 6.39
CA ASP A 320 -7.10 23.03 6.74
C ASP A 320 -6.40 21.76 6.21
N GLY A 321 -7.10 20.91 5.47
CA GLY A 321 -6.59 19.62 5.05
C GLY A 321 -5.56 19.70 3.92
N LYS A 322 -4.84 18.59 3.72
CA LYS A 322 -3.79 18.46 2.69
C LYS A 322 -4.03 17.28 1.75
N ILE A 323 -3.75 17.45 0.46
CA ILE A 323 -3.70 16.37 -0.51
C ILE A 323 -2.25 16.11 -0.89
N ILE A 324 -1.79 14.88 -0.68
CA ILE A 324 -0.45 14.42 -1.00
C ILE A 324 -0.54 13.60 -2.28
N VAL A 325 0.10 14.06 -3.35
CA VAL A 325 0.08 13.39 -4.66
C VAL A 325 1.45 12.79 -4.94
N GLU A 326 1.51 11.48 -5.09
CA GLU A 326 2.71 10.74 -5.48
C GLU A 326 3.14 11.14 -6.89
N THR A 327 4.44 11.40 -7.08
CA THR A 327 5.00 11.75 -8.38
C THR A 327 5.56 10.54 -9.12
N ALA A 328 5.97 10.76 -10.37
CA ALA A 328 6.68 9.77 -11.16
C ALA A 328 8.21 9.77 -10.91
N LYS A 329 8.73 10.34 -9.81
CA LYS A 329 10.19 10.45 -9.57
C LYS A 329 10.91 9.10 -9.72
N VAL A 330 10.34 8.09 -9.09
CA VAL A 330 10.89 6.72 -9.00
C VAL A 330 10.43 5.82 -10.15
N ALA A 331 9.64 6.35 -11.10
CA ALA A 331 9.32 5.64 -12.33
C ALA A 331 10.59 5.54 -13.17
N LEU A 332 11.11 4.32 -13.33
CA LEU A 332 12.34 4.04 -14.08
C LEU A 332 12.16 4.27 -15.58
N GLU A 333 10.95 4.06 -16.09
CA GLU A 333 10.56 4.27 -17.48
C GLU A 333 10.66 5.74 -17.93
N PHE A 334 10.62 6.68 -16.98
CA PHE A 334 10.52 8.11 -17.30
C PHE A 334 11.89 8.78 -17.23
N ASN A 335 12.21 9.51 -18.29
CA ASN A 335 13.36 10.41 -18.28
C ASN A 335 13.07 11.67 -17.44
N THR A 336 14.12 12.45 -17.18
CA THR A 336 14.05 13.67 -16.35
C THR A 336 13.04 14.70 -16.88
N GLU A 337 12.89 14.82 -18.21
CA GLU A 337 11.97 15.77 -18.83
C GLU A 337 10.51 15.34 -18.64
N GLN A 338 10.20 14.07 -18.91
CA GLN A 338 8.87 13.49 -18.69
C GLN A 338 8.44 13.60 -17.22
N LYS A 339 9.37 13.36 -16.28
CA LYS A 339 9.10 13.54 -14.85
C LYS A 339 8.76 15.00 -14.50
N ARG A 340 9.45 15.97 -15.10
CA ARG A 340 9.14 17.40 -14.92
C ARG A 340 7.81 17.78 -15.55
N GLU A 341 7.50 17.26 -16.73
CA GLU A 341 6.21 17.49 -17.40
C GLU A 341 5.05 16.93 -16.57
N PHE A 342 5.21 15.74 -15.99
CA PHE A 342 4.24 15.15 -15.08
C PHE A 342 3.95 16.09 -13.89
N ILE A 343 5.00 16.61 -13.24
CA ILE A 343 4.86 17.55 -12.12
C ILE A 343 4.13 18.83 -12.57
N LYS A 344 4.48 19.41 -13.74
CA LYS A 344 3.79 20.60 -14.28
C LYS A 344 2.29 20.34 -14.46
N LYS A 345 1.93 19.21 -15.07
CA LYS A 345 0.52 18.81 -15.25
C LYS A 345 -0.22 18.65 -13.92
N LEU A 346 0.42 18.12 -12.87
CA LEU A 346 -0.20 18.06 -11.54
C LEU A 346 -0.50 19.44 -10.97
N VAL A 347 0.43 20.40 -11.13
CA VAL A 347 0.22 21.78 -10.69
C VAL A 347 -0.95 22.42 -11.44
N GLU A 348 -1.00 22.27 -12.77
CA GLU A 348 -2.11 22.74 -13.61
C GLU A 348 -3.46 22.14 -13.18
N LEU A 349 -3.50 20.83 -12.89
CA LEU A 349 -4.70 20.16 -12.39
C LEU A 349 -5.14 20.74 -11.05
N GLY A 350 -4.23 20.90 -10.09
CA GLY A 350 -4.54 21.51 -8.79
C GLY A 350 -5.07 22.93 -8.93
N ASP A 351 -4.42 23.75 -9.74
CA ASP A 351 -4.82 25.15 -9.97
C ASP A 351 -6.22 25.26 -10.58
N SER A 352 -6.59 24.31 -11.44
CA SER A 352 -7.92 24.23 -12.07
C SER A 352 -9.04 23.79 -11.11
N SER A 353 -8.71 23.26 -9.93
CA SER A 353 -9.67 22.58 -9.04
C SER A 353 -9.76 23.16 -7.63
N GLY A 354 -9.54 24.47 -7.46
CA GLY A 354 -9.64 25.14 -6.15
C GLY A 354 -8.51 24.78 -5.17
N LEU A 355 -7.44 24.14 -5.65
CA LEU A 355 -6.28 23.75 -4.87
C LEU A 355 -5.07 24.59 -5.28
N LYS A 356 -4.12 24.78 -4.36
CA LYS A 356 -2.82 25.39 -4.65
C LYS A 356 -1.71 24.52 -4.09
N LEU A 357 -0.57 24.52 -4.76
CA LEU A 357 0.62 23.83 -4.30
C LEU A 357 1.13 24.50 -3.00
N GLU A 358 1.35 23.71 -1.95
CA GLU A 358 2.02 24.16 -0.73
C GLU A 358 3.48 24.52 -1.06
N LYS A 359 4.00 25.60 -0.46
CA LYS A 359 5.35 26.10 -0.77
C LYS A 359 6.39 24.98 -0.63
N ILE A 360 7.13 24.73 -1.71
CA ILE A 360 8.26 23.79 -1.70
C ILE A 360 9.44 24.43 -0.96
N GLN A 361 9.98 23.76 0.07
CA GLN A 361 11.24 24.16 0.70
C GLN A 361 12.35 24.20 -0.37
N GLY A 362 12.97 25.38 -0.58
CA GLY A 362 14.00 25.59 -1.60
C GLY A 362 13.53 26.20 -2.92
N GLY A 363 12.22 26.41 -3.13
CA GLY A 363 11.67 27.27 -4.19
C GLY A 363 11.79 26.76 -5.64
N LYS A 364 12.46 25.62 -5.88
CA LYS A 364 12.51 24.96 -7.20
C LYS A 364 11.56 23.76 -7.23
N LEU A 365 10.86 23.58 -8.36
CA LEU A 365 10.15 22.34 -8.69
C LEU A 365 11.20 21.23 -8.89
N GLU A 366 11.64 20.61 -7.80
CA GLU A 366 12.54 19.46 -7.84
C GLU A 366 11.78 18.16 -8.11
N LEU A 367 12.51 17.10 -8.46
CA LEU A 367 11.97 15.74 -8.55
C LEU A 367 11.69 15.20 -7.14
N LEU A 368 10.62 15.70 -6.53
CA LEU A 368 10.13 15.29 -5.22
C LEU A 368 9.38 13.97 -5.30
N ASN A 369 9.35 13.19 -4.22
CA ASN A 369 8.55 11.96 -4.16
C ASN A 369 7.05 12.26 -4.21
N ASN A 370 6.64 13.37 -3.58
CA ASN A 370 5.25 13.79 -3.47
C ASN A 370 5.14 15.30 -3.64
N LEU A 371 4.00 15.77 -4.15
CA LEU A 371 3.57 17.16 -4.09
C LEU A 371 2.45 17.30 -3.06
N VAL A 372 2.41 18.43 -2.36
CA VAL A 372 1.36 18.70 -1.36
C VAL A 372 0.50 19.86 -1.85
N PHE A 373 -0.81 19.65 -1.89
CA PHE A 373 -1.80 20.62 -2.28
C PHE A 373 -2.71 20.96 -1.09
N ILE A 374 -3.07 22.24 -0.97
CA ILE A 374 -3.98 22.77 0.04
C ILE A 374 -5.10 23.55 -0.65
N LYS A 375 -6.20 23.82 0.06
CA LYS A 375 -7.28 24.66 -0.47
C LYS A 375 -6.80 26.09 -0.73
N LYS A 376 -7.37 26.72 -1.76
CA LYS A 376 -7.05 28.11 -2.14
C LYS A 376 -7.45 29.11 -1.06
#